data_AF-A0A6S6NXL0-F1
#
_entry.id   AF-A0A6S6NXL0-F1
#
_cell.length_a   1.000
_cell.length_b   1.000
_cell.length_c   1.000
_cell.angle_alpha   90.00
_cell.angle_beta   90.00
_cell.angle_gamma   90.00
#
_symmetry.space_group_name_H-M   'P 1'
#
loop_
_entity.id
_entity.type
_entity.pdbx_description
1 polymer ?
#
loop_
_entity_poly.entity_id
_entity_poly.type
_entity_poly.pdbx_seq_one_letter_code
_entity_poly.pdbx_strand_id
1 'polypeptide(L)'
;MTAKVVELYRHPVKSMFGEDVDMVTVVDGGVLGDRARAFEAVPTGQRITAKKYGAMLNCRARYLSAPSEQDPAPPIEVTMPDGSVVRGDSDELIARVSDLLGVQVRLTAGASGSQVDLAPVHIVAAGTLRWLAAHHPSGRWEARRFRPNIVIDDGEDDGVAEDRWLGCDLQIGDAVLHVAMPTPRCVMTTRAQHEVLPRDQKIMRTMTNVRMRDVPVFGERPSVGVYADVVQPGVVPTRDFGVAGYAGRDEVHRNRPEAVCNAHNRHVRRIWSFPGACAVALLFTGLTPVVPAAQATVCGSVGGRFVDVSGCSDPFAYLNDALTPPPPPPPPPPSGAPPPPPPTPAYVPPPAPNVNVCANVGRRISVSGCI
;
A
#
# COMPACT_ATOMS: atom_id res chain seq x y z
N MET A 1 27.19 13.51 -3.22
CA MET A 1 26.36 14.54 -2.54
C MET A 1 25.57 13.88 -1.41
N THR A 2 25.20 14.60 -0.35
CA THR A 2 24.43 14.04 0.78
C THR A 2 22.93 14.07 0.47
N ALA A 3 22.26 12.93 0.56
CA ALA A 3 20.81 12.84 0.40
C ALA A 3 20.07 13.62 1.49
N LYS A 4 18.94 14.22 1.15
CA LYS A 4 18.17 15.09 2.06
C LYS A 4 16.67 14.89 1.96
N VAL A 5 15.96 15.07 3.07
CA VAL A 5 14.49 15.16 3.06
C VAL A 5 14.10 16.49 2.44
N VAL A 6 13.22 16.47 1.43
CA VAL A 6 12.75 17.68 0.74
C VAL A 6 11.27 17.95 0.93
N GLU A 7 10.46 16.91 1.17
CA GLU A 7 9.03 17.05 1.41
C GLU A 7 8.56 15.99 2.40
N LEU A 8 7.61 16.34 3.27
CA LEU A 8 6.95 15.43 4.20
C LEU A 8 5.44 15.55 4.09
N TYR A 9 4.78 14.41 4.23
CA TYR A 9 3.35 14.24 3.99
C TYR A 9 2.71 13.39 5.08
N ARG A 10 1.51 13.81 5.49
CA ARG A 10 0.64 13.02 6.38
C ARG A 10 -0.75 12.89 5.74
N HIS A 11 -1.36 11.72 5.88
CA HIS A 11 -2.68 11.42 5.32
C HIS A 11 -3.67 11.05 6.43
N PRO A 12 -4.34 12.02 7.09
CA PRO A 12 -5.16 11.74 8.27
C PRO A 12 -6.26 10.70 8.06
N VAL A 13 -6.85 10.69 6.86
CA VAL A 13 -7.93 9.77 6.46
C VAL A 13 -7.49 8.93 5.26
N LYS A 14 -7.64 7.62 5.36
CA LYS A 14 -7.40 6.68 4.26
C LYS A 14 -8.22 7.08 3.04
N SER A 15 -7.62 6.97 1.86
CA SER A 15 -8.25 7.28 0.56
C SER A 15 -8.51 8.77 0.27
N MET A 16 -8.26 9.69 1.22
CA MET A 16 -8.34 11.15 1.01
C MET A 16 -6.98 11.77 0.75
N PHE A 17 -6.93 12.91 0.06
CA PHE A 17 -5.74 13.73 -0.11
C PHE A 17 -5.24 14.23 1.26
N GLY A 18 -3.92 14.31 1.42
CA GLY A 18 -3.28 14.61 2.71
C GLY A 18 -2.86 16.07 2.87
N GLU A 19 -2.04 16.28 3.90
CA GLU A 19 -1.43 17.55 4.27
C GLU A 19 0.09 17.54 4.09
N ASP A 20 0.65 18.74 3.97
CA ASP A 20 2.09 18.98 3.99
C ASP A 20 2.47 19.39 5.38
N VAL A 21 3.60 18.86 5.83
CA VAL A 21 4.09 19.15 7.17
C VAL A 21 5.58 19.42 7.08
N ASP A 22 6.08 20.25 8.00
CA ASP A 22 7.51 20.49 8.13
C ASP A 22 8.21 19.42 8.97
N MET A 23 7.43 18.57 9.63
CA MET A 23 7.93 17.58 10.57
C MET A 23 6.90 16.45 10.77
N VAL A 24 7.40 15.22 10.85
CA VAL A 24 6.63 14.05 11.29
C VAL A 24 7.32 13.38 12.46
N THR A 25 6.52 12.83 13.37
CA THR A 25 6.98 11.89 14.39
C THR A 25 6.74 10.48 13.86
N VAL A 26 7.80 9.67 13.81
CA VAL A 26 7.74 8.24 13.51
C VAL A 26 7.66 7.47 14.83
N VAL A 27 6.66 6.62 14.96
CA VAL A 27 6.46 5.66 16.06
C VAL A 27 6.55 4.24 15.50
N ASP A 28 6.52 3.20 16.35
CA ASP A 28 6.64 1.79 15.90
C ASP A 28 5.66 1.42 14.78
N GLY A 29 4.45 1.99 14.81
CA GLY A 29 3.40 1.78 13.81
C GLY A 29 3.55 2.60 12.52
N GLY A 30 4.59 3.44 12.40
CA GLY A 30 4.81 4.34 11.26
C GLY A 30 4.67 5.82 11.62
N VAL A 31 4.25 6.64 10.66
CA VAL A 31 4.07 8.08 10.92
C VAL A 31 2.86 8.31 11.82
N LEU A 32 3.07 9.01 12.93
CA LEU A 32 2.03 9.40 13.87
C LEU A 32 0.95 10.24 13.18
N GLY A 33 -0.32 9.86 13.39
CA GLY A 33 -1.49 10.45 12.73
C GLY A 33 -1.67 10.06 11.26
N ASP A 34 -0.76 9.27 10.68
CA ASP A 34 -0.94 8.83 9.30
C ASP A 34 -1.97 7.70 9.22
N ARG A 35 -2.97 7.92 8.36
CA ARG A 35 -4.11 7.04 8.11
C ARG A 35 -4.75 6.54 9.42
N ALA A 36 -4.84 7.41 10.43
CA ALA A 36 -5.48 7.08 11.70
C ALA A 36 -7.00 6.87 11.57
N ARG A 37 -7.59 7.34 10.46
CA ARG A 37 -9.02 7.21 10.16
C ARG A 37 -9.27 6.50 8.83
N ALA A 38 -10.37 5.75 8.73
CA ALA A 38 -10.85 5.16 7.50
C ALA A 38 -12.39 5.12 7.46
N PHE A 39 -12.97 5.20 6.27
CA PHE A 39 -14.39 4.95 6.09
C PHE A 39 -14.67 3.48 5.83
N GLU A 40 -15.80 2.98 6.32
CA GLU A 40 -16.32 1.64 6.07
C GLU A 40 -17.76 1.74 5.58
N ALA A 41 -18.12 0.91 4.60
CA ALA A 41 -19.49 0.82 4.10
C ALA A 41 -20.40 0.15 5.13
N VAL A 42 -21.61 0.67 5.29
CA VAL A 42 -22.67 0.09 6.12
C VAL A 42 -23.62 -0.69 5.23
N PRO A 43 -24.08 -1.90 5.63
CA PRO A 43 -23.74 -2.63 6.86
C PRO A 43 -22.53 -3.55 6.73
N THR A 44 -21.93 -3.70 5.53
CA THR A 44 -20.95 -4.75 5.25
C THR A 44 -19.66 -4.65 6.07
N GLY A 45 -19.33 -3.46 6.58
CA GLY A 45 -18.06 -3.17 7.23
C GLY A 45 -16.87 -3.15 6.26
N GLN A 46 -17.13 -3.26 4.95
CA GLN A 46 -16.07 -3.24 3.95
C GLN A 46 -15.41 -1.86 3.93
N ARG A 47 -14.09 -1.82 4.01
CA ARG A 47 -13.33 -0.58 3.96
C ARG A 47 -13.52 0.14 2.62
N ILE A 48 -13.77 1.45 2.69
CA ILE A 48 -13.82 2.33 1.53
C ILE A 48 -12.40 2.55 1.03
N THR A 49 -12.15 2.07 -0.18
CA THR A 49 -10.88 2.28 -0.88
C THR A 49 -11.12 3.21 -2.06
N ALA A 50 -10.20 4.13 -2.31
CA ALA A 50 -10.30 4.98 -3.50
C ALA A 50 -10.08 4.21 -4.82
N LYS A 51 -9.71 2.92 -4.75
CA LYS A 51 -9.70 2.04 -5.93
C LYS A 51 -11.12 1.91 -6.49
N LYS A 52 -12.10 1.66 -5.61
CA LYS A 52 -13.52 1.62 -5.95
C LYS A 52 -14.12 3.03 -5.94
N TYR A 53 -13.88 3.78 -4.88
CA TYR A 53 -14.49 5.08 -4.61
C TYR A 53 -13.52 6.23 -4.89
N GLY A 54 -13.15 6.41 -6.16
CA GLY A 54 -12.13 7.37 -6.57
C GLY A 54 -12.40 8.83 -6.18
N ALA A 55 -13.67 9.20 -5.96
CA ALA A 55 -14.05 10.54 -5.52
C ALA A 55 -13.42 10.95 -4.18
N MET A 56 -13.09 9.98 -3.32
CA MET A 56 -12.41 10.22 -2.04
C MET A 56 -11.07 10.95 -2.21
N LEU A 57 -10.35 10.72 -3.30
CA LEU A 57 -9.07 11.39 -3.57
C LEU A 57 -9.21 12.89 -3.83
N ASN A 58 -10.43 13.37 -4.06
CA ASN A 58 -10.73 14.79 -4.23
C ASN A 58 -11.15 15.46 -2.91
N CYS A 59 -11.35 14.69 -1.84
CA CYS A 59 -11.46 15.25 -0.50
C CYS A 59 -10.05 15.42 0.08
N ARG A 60 -9.79 16.54 0.75
CA ARG A 60 -8.52 16.79 1.46
C ARG A 60 -8.74 16.80 2.96
N ALA A 61 -8.02 15.94 3.68
CA ALA A 61 -8.02 15.92 5.13
C ALA A 61 -6.72 16.51 5.68
N ARG A 62 -6.83 17.33 6.73
CA ARG A 62 -5.70 17.82 7.53
C ARG A 62 -6.07 17.84 9.01
N TYR A 63 -5.09 17.79 9.89
CA TYR A 63 -5.35 17.98 11.31
C TYR A 63 -5.48 19.48 11.65
N LEU A 64 -6.30 19.80 12.66
CA LEU A 64 -6.41 21.15 13.20
C LEU A 64 -5.27 21.51 14.15
N SER A 65 -4.65 20.50 14.76
CA SER A 65 -3.45 20.58 15.59
C SER A 65 -2.53 19.40 15.26
N ALA A 66 -1.22 19.56 15.45
CA ALA A 66 -0.29 18.46 15.20
C ALA A 66 -0.59 17.25 16.12
N PRO A 67 -0.68 16.02 15.58
CA PRO A 67 -0.76 14.82 16.40
C PRO A 67 0.42 14.68 17.38
N SER A 68 0.14 14.19 18.59
CA SER A 68 1.14 13.86 19.61
C SER A 68 0.89 12.45 20.18
N GLU A 69 1.77 11.91 21.00
CA GLU A 69 1.52 10.60 21.63
C GLU A 69 0.32 10.63 22.58
N GLN A 70 0.06 11.78 23.21
CA GLN A 70 -1.09 11.98 24.11
C GLN A 70 -2.41 12.16 23.35
N ASP A 71 -2.34 12.75 22.15
CA ASP A 71 -3.48 12.88 21.23
C ASP A 71 -3.03 12.49 19.81
N PRO A 72 -3.04 11.18 19.48
CA PRO A 72 -2.52 10.68 18.21
C PRO A 72 -3.45 10.94 17.02
N ALA A 73 -4.70 11.34 17.28
CA ALA A 73 -5.70 11.56 16.24
C ALA A 73 -6.59 12.79 16.57
N PRO A 74 -6.00 14.00 16.65
CA PRO A 74 -6.75 15.21 16.96
C PRO A 74 -7.86 15.47 15.93
N PRO A 75 -8.78 16.41 16.20
CA PRO A 75 -9.80 16.80 15.25
C PRO A 75 -9.23 17.16 13.88
N ILE A 76 -9.89 16.69 12.84
CA ILE A 76 -9.55 16.98 11.44
C ILE A 76 -10.47 18.05 10.87
N GLU A 77 -10.04 18.64 9.76
CA GLU A 77 -10.97 19.24 8.80
C GLU A 77 -10.83 18.55 7.45
N VAL A 78 -11.95 18.44 6.76
CA VAL A 78 -12.05 17.84 5.43
C VAL A 78 -12.61 18.89 4.47
N THR A 79 -11.80 19.27 3.48
CA THR A 79 -12.26 20.00 2.31
C THR A 79 -12.88 19.02 1.33
N MET A 80 -14.16 19.22 1.01
CA MET A 80 -14.94 18.43 0.07
C MET A 80 -14.63 18.86 -1.38
N PRO A 81 -15.02 18.06 -2.40
CA PRO A 81 -14.75 18.39 -3.81
C PRO A 81 -15.44 19.66 -4.31
N ASP A 82 -16.46 20.16 -3.61
CA ASP A 82 -17.15 21.43 -3.90
C ASP A 82 -16.49 22.64 -3.20
N GLY A 83 -15.37 22.43 -2.50
CA GLY A 83 -14.66 23.44 -1.73
C GLY A 83 -15.24 23.69 -0.32
N SER A 84 -16.37 23.09 0.04
CA SER A 84 -16.91 23.20 1.40
C SER A 84 -16.00 22.49 2.42
N VAL A 85 -16.03 22.95 3.67
CA VAL A 85 -15.17 22.41 4.73
C VAL A 85 -16.02 21.90 5.88
N VAL A 86 -15.80 20.64 6.26
CA VAL A 86 -16.43 19.99 7.42
C VAL A 86 -15.37 19.69 8.46
N ARG A 87 -15.70 19.84 9.76
CA ARG A 87 -14.75 19.62 10.86
C ARG A 87 -15.16 18.44 11.74
N GLY A 88 -14.14 17.79 12.29
CA GLY A 88 -14.27 16.68 13.23
C GLY A 88 -14.85 15.42 12.62
N ASP A 89 -15.02 14.43 13.49
CA ASP A 89 -15.66 13.15 13.19
C ASP A 89 -17.19 13.30 13.35
N SER A 90 -17.78 14.23 12.59
CA SER A 90 -19.18 14.66 12.73
C SER A 90 -20.15 13.86 11.86
N ASP A 91 -21.42 13.81 12.26
CA ASP A 91 -22.51 13.25 11.45
C ASP A 91 -22.63 13.96 10.09
N GLU A 92 -22.32 15.26 10.02
CA GLU A 92 -22.24 15.99 8.76
C GLU A 92 -21.17 15.40 7.83
N LEU A 93 -19.96 15.12 8.34
CA LEU A 93 -18.90 14.53 7.52
C LEU A 93 -19.33 13.16 6.98
N ILE A 94 -19.95 12.34 7.82
CA ILE A 94 -20.45 11.01 7.44
C ILE A 94 -21.53 11.12 6.37
N ALA A 95 -22.50 12.03 6.53
CA ALA A 95 -23.55 12.26 5.55
C ALA A 95 -22.99 12.74 4.21
N ARG A 96 -22.11 13.75 4.22
CA ARG A 96 -21.48 14.31 3.02
C ARG A 96 -20.66 13.29 2.25
N VAL A 97 -19.90 12.45 2.96
CA VAL A 97 -19.14 11.36 2.31
C VAL A 97 -20.09 10.28 1.80
N SER A 98 -21.16 9.95 2.53
CA SER A 98 -22.15 8.98 2.05
C SER A 98 -22.80 9.43 0.75
N ASP A 99 -23.20 10.69 0.68
CA ASP A 99 -23.80 11.31 -0.52
C ASP A 99 -22.80 11.34 -1.68
N LEU A 100 -21.54 11.71 -1.43
CA LEU A 100 -20.48 11.73 -2.44
C LEU A 100 -20.24 10.34 -3.04
N LEU A 101 -20.34 9.28 -2.24
CA LEU A 101 -20.03 7.92 -2.65
C LEU A 101 -21.25 7.12 -3.13
N GLY A 102 -22.47 7.61 -2.88
CA GLY A 102 -23.71 6.87 -3.14
C GLY A 102 -23.85 5.61 -2.28
N VAL A 103 -23.16 5.54 -1.15
CA VAL A 103 -23.19 4.41 -0.21
C VAL A 103 -23.12 4.94 1.21
N GLN A 104 -23.90 4.36 2.12
CA GLN A 104 -23.84 4.71 3.53
C GLN A 104 -22.50 4.29 4.11
N VAL A 105 -21.85 5.20 4.82
CA VAL A 105 -20.55 4.94 5.46
C VAL A 105 -20.58 5.23 6.95
N ARG A 106 -19.57 4.73 7.65
CA ARG A 106 -19.18 5.19 8.98
C ARG A 106 -17.69 5.50 8.98
N LEU A 107 -17.27 6.40 9.85
CA LEU A 107 -15.86 6.70 10.08
C LEU A 107 -15.35 5.87 11.24
N THR A 108 -14.23 5.17 11.05
CA THR A 108 -13.54 4.44 12.10
C THR A 108 -12.18 5.09 12.37
N ALA A 109 -11.80 5.12 13.64
CA ALA A 109 -10.49 5.55 14.09
C ALA A 109 -9.68 4.34 14.56
N GLY A 110 -8.37 4.38 14.37
CA GLY A 110 -7.43 3.39 14.86
C GLY A 110 -6.10 4.03 15.23
N ALA A 111 -5.16 3.20 15.71
CA ALA A 111 -3.80 3.65 15.97
C ALA A 111 -3.12 4.19 14.69
N SER A 112 -2.08 5.00 14.84
CA SER A 112 -1.29 5.49 13.71
C SER A 112 -0.75 4.33 12.88
N GLY A 113 -0.84 4.44 11.55
CA GLY A 113 -0.45 3.36 10.65
C GLY A 113 -1.40 2.16 10.61
N SER A 114 -2.41 2.07 11.48
CA SER A 114 -3.32 0.90 11.53
C SER A 114 -4.16 0.72 10.25
N GLN A 115 -4.25 1.74 9.41
CA GLN A 115 -5.02 1.71 8.15
C GLN A 115 -4.14 1.85 6.89
N VAL A 116 -2.83 1.61 6.99
CA VAL A 116 -1.92 1.57 5.83
C VAL A 116 -2.24 0.38 4.91
N ASP A 117 -1.72 0.42 3.68
CA ASP A 117 -1.97 -0.63 2.69
C ASP A 117 -1.02 -1.83 2.84
N LEU A 118 0.24 -1.61 3.21
CA LEU A 118 1.22 -2.69 3.36
C LEU A 118 2.25 -2.42 4.47
N ALA A 119 2.85 -1.23 4.48
CA ALA A 119 3.97 -0.91 5.35
C ALA A 119 3.77 0.44 6.07
N PRO A 120 4.42 0.61 7.23
CA PRO A 120 4.20 1.77 8.12
C PRO A 120 4.75 3.08 7.58
N VAL A 121 5.81 3.05 6.75
CA VAL A 121 6.40 4.24 6.12
C VAL A 121 6.59 4.02 4.62
N HIS A 122 6.23 5.04 3.84
CA HIS A 122 6.40 5.04 2.39
C HIS A 122 7.29 6.22 1.96
N ILE A 123 8.41 5.92 1.29
CA ILE A 123 9.45 6.89 0.89
C ILE A 123 9.52 6.95 -0.63
N VAL A 124 9.67 8.14 -1.21
CA VAL A 124 9.87 8.34 -2.66
C VAL A 124 11.12 9.16 -2.91
N ALA A 125 11.90 8.81 -3.93
CA ALA A 125 13.01 9.64 -4.36
C ALA A 125 12.54 10.78 -5.29
N ALA A 126 12.91 12.02 -4.99
CA ALA A 126 12.61 13.17 -5.84
C ALA A 126 13.22 13.02 -7.24
N GLY A 127 14.44 12.50 -7.32
CA GLY A 127 15.14 12.21 -8.57
C GLY A 127 14.42 11.19 -9.45
N THR A 128 13.78 10.18 -8.85
CA THR A 128 12.94 9.23 -9.60
C THR A 128 11.74 9.90 -10.26
N LEU A 129 11.12 10.87 -9.59
CA LEU A 129 10.00 11.63 -10.15
C LEU A 129 10.46 12.52 -11.32
N ARG A 130 11.63 13.18 -11.18
CA ARG A 130 12.23 13.98 -12.26
C ARG A 130 12.64 13.13 -13.46
N TRP A 131 13.21 11.96 -13.22
CA TRP A 131 13.55 11.00 -14.27
C TRP A 131 12.31 10.46 -14.99
N LEU A 132 11.22 10.17 -14.29
CA LEU A 132 9.95 9.76 -14.90
C LEU A 132 9.30 10.89 -15.70
N ALA A 133 9.45 12.14 -15.25
CA ALA A 133 8.99 13.30 -16.00
C ALA A 133 9.68 13.43 -17.36
N ALA A 134 10.96 13.04 -17.49
CA ALA A 134 11.63 13.00 -18.80
C ALA A 134 11.00 11.98 -19.77
N HIS A 135 10.43 10.88 -19.26
CA HIS A 135 9.79 9.83 -20.07
C HIS A 135 8.33 10.14 -20.42
N HIS A 136 7.67 11.02 -19.66
CA HIS A 136 6.34 11.53 -19.95
C HIS A 136 6.23 12.99 -19.51
N PRO A 137 6.72 13.94 -20.35
CA PRO A 137 6.86 15.35 -19.96
C PRO A 137 5.54 16.11 -19.75
N SER A 138 4.45 15.65 -20.36
CA SER A 138 3.14 16.25 -20.12
C SER A 138 2.45 15.70 -18.86
N GLY A 139 3.07 14.72 -18.20
CA GLY A 139 2.58 14.12 -16.96
C GLY A 139 2.89 14.98 -15.74
N ARG A 140 2.00 14.92 -14.75
CA ARG A 140 2.15 15.60 -13.45
C ARG A 140 2.69 14.59 -12.43
N TRP A 141 4.01 14.61 -12.20
CA TRP A 141 4.79 13.61 -11.43
C TRP A 141 5.07 14.05 -9.98
N GLU A 142 4.24 14.90 -9.40
CA GLU A 142 4.39 15.36 -8.02
C GLU A 142 4.30 14.19 -7.03
N ALA A 143 5.12 14.25 -5.98
CA ALA A 143 5.21 13.21 -4.96
C ALA A 143 3.84 12.81 -4.39
N ARG A 144 2.96 13.79 -4.16
CA ARG A 144 1.58 13.60 -3.65
C ARG A 144 0.77 12.57 -4.41
N ARG A 145 0.97 12.46 -5.73
CA ARG A 145 0.28 11.46 -6.57
C ARG A 145 0.51 10.03 -6.05
N PHE A 146 1.69 9.81 -5.48
CA PHE A 146 2.17 8.52 -4.96
C PHE A 146 1.93 8.36 -3.46
N ARG A 147 1.43 9.40 -2.79
CA ARG A 147 1.10 9.43 -1.36
C ARG A 147 2.23 8.90 -0.44
N PRO A 148 3.48 9.38 -0.60
CA PRO A 148 4.53 9.11 0.37
C PRO A 148 4.23 9.74 1.71
N ASN A 149 5.03 9.36 2.70
CA ASN A 149 5.24 10.10 3.92
C ASN A 149 6.50 10.97 3.82
N ILE A 150 7.54 10.45 3.16
CA ILE A 150 8.86 11.10 3.07
C ILE A 150 9.29 11.17 1.62
N VAL A 151 9.80 12.33 1.19
CA VAL A 151 10.49 12.48 -0.10
C VAL A 151 11.95 12.81 0.15
N ILE A 152 12.84 12.03 -0.44
CA ILE A 152 14.29 12.19 -0.32
C ILE A 152 14.87 12.60 -1.67
N ASP A 153 15.74 13.60 -1.68
CA ASP A 153 16.54 13.99 -2.84
C ASP A 153 18.00 13.63 -2.57
N ASP A 154 18.56 12.70 -3.35
CA ASP A 154 19.98 12.32 -3.30
C ASP A 154 20.84 13.11 -4.29
N GLY A 155 20.23 14.04 -5.04
CA GLY A 155 20.90 14.85 -6.05
C GLY A 155 21.07 14.15 -7.39
N GLU A 156 20.51 12.95 -7.58
CA GLU A 156 20.61 12.18 -8.82
C GLU A 156 19.23 11.96 -9.46
N ASP A 157 19.15 12.17 -10.77
CA ASP A 157 17.91 12.05 -11.56
C ASP A 157 17.97 10.83 -12.48
N ASP A 158 18.40 9.68 -11.95
CA ASP A 158 18.65 8.46 -12.73
C ASP A 158 17.57 7.38 -12.61
N GLY A 159 16.56 7.63 -11.76
CA GLY A 159 15.42 6.73 -11.57
C GLY A 159 15.70 5.49 -10.72
N VAL A 160 16.91 5.35 -10.16
CA VAL A 160 17.31 4.15 -9.40
C VAL A 160 17.71 4.44 -7.95
N ALA A 161 17.57 5.67 -7.47
CA ALA A 161 17.82 6.05 -6.07
C ALA A 161 17.21 5.06 -5.06
N GLU A 162 15.92 4.75 -5.18
CA GLU A 162 15.27 3.82 -4.25
C GLU A 162 15.81 2.39 -4.32
N ASP A 163 16.29 1.94 -5.49
CA ASP A 163 16.85 0.59 -5.66
C ASP A 163 18.14 0.43 -4.86
N ARG A 164 18.86 1.53 -4.65
CA ARG A 164 20.12 1.53 -3.90
C ARG A 164 19.89 1.56 -2.39
N TRP A 165 18.68 1.91 -1.94
CA TRP A 165 18.30 1.89 -0.54
C TRP A 165 17.78 0.54 -0.08
N LEU A 166 17.34 -0.33 -1.00
CA LEU A 166 16.78 -1.64 -0.67
C LEU A 166 17.70 -2.46 0.25
N GLY A 167 17.13 -2.96 1.34
CA GLY A 167 17.83 -3.73 2.36
C GLY A 167 18.72 -2.93 3.30
N CYS A 168 18.78 -1.60 3.16
CA CYS A 168 19.56 -0.72 4.03
C CYS A 168 18.70 -0.06 5.11
N ASP A 169 19.36 0.34 6.20
CA ASP A 169 18.76 1.20 7.22
C ASP A 169 19.09 2.66 6.90
N LEU A 170 18.06 3.49 6.74
CA LEU A 170 18.20 4.92 6.53
C LEU A 170 18.00 5.64 7.86
N GLN A 171 19.01 6.37 8.29
CA GLN A 171 18.88 7.29 9.42
C GLN A 171 18.42 8.65 8.90
N ILE A 172 17.26 9.10 9.39
CA ILE A 172 16.62 10.36 8.99
C ILE A 172 16.14 11.07 10.27
N GLY A 173 16.73 12.22 10.60
CA GLY A 173 16.50 12.83 11.90
C GLY A 173 16.91 11.88 13.02
N ASP A 174 15.99 11.68 13.97
CA ASP A 174 16.18 10.72 15.07
C ASP A 174 15.66 9.31 14.73
N ALA A 175 15.00 9.14 13.58
CA ALA A 175 14.40 7.86 13.18
C ALA A 175 15.38 7.00 12.37
N VAL A 176 15.27 5.69 12.53
CA VAL A 176 15.96 4.69 11.70
C VAL A 176 14.92 3.83 11.01
N LEU A 177 14.98 3.77 9.68
CA LEU A 177 14.00 3.11 8.82
C LEU A 177 14.67 2.02 7.98
N HIS A 178 14.24 0.78 8.13
CA HIS A 178 14.73 -0.34 7.31
C HIS A 178 13.95 -0.41 5.99
N VAL A 179 14.63 -0.25 4.85
CA VAL A 179 13.99 -0.26 3.54
C VAL A 179 13.76 -1.69 3.07
N ALA A 180 12.52 -2.16 3.19
CA ALA A 180 12.17 -3.56 3.01
C ALA A 180 11.95 -3.97 1.55
N MET A 181 11.25 -3.14 0.77
CA MET A 181 10.83 -3.51 -0.60
C MET A 181 10.41 -2.31 -1.46
N PRO A 182 10.44 -2.43 -2.81
CA PRO A 182 9.84 -1.43 -3.69
C PRO A 182 8.34 -1.31 -3.46
N THR A 183 7.79 -0.12 -3.67
CA THR A 183 6.35 0.11 -3.56
C THR A 183 5.67 -0.12 -4.93
N PRO A 184 4.91 -1.22 -5.11
CA PRO A 184 4.17 -1.45 -6.34
C PRO A 184 3.07 -0.40 -6.50
N ARG A 185 2.94 0.13 -7.70
CA ARG A 185 1.92 1.13 -8.04
C ARG A 185 0.75 0.49 -8.75
N CYS A 186 -0.42 1.03 -8.46
CA CYS A 186 -1.67 0.61 -9.07
C CYS A 186 -2.37 1.81 -9.73
N VAL A 187 -3.54 1.53 -10.31
CA VAL A 187 -4.38 2.50 -11.04
C VAL A 187 -4.69 3.78 -10.24
N MET A 188 -4.60 3.72 -8.91
CA MET A 188 -4.75 4.87 -8.02
C MET A 188 -3.92 6.08 -8.45
N THR A 189 -2.68 5.86 -8.91
CA THR A 189 -1.78 6.92 -9.38
C THR A 189 -2.29 7.61 -10.66
N THR A 190 -3.21 6.98 -11.40
CA THR A 190 -3.79 7.54 -12.65
C THR A 190 -5.05 8.37 -12.42
N ARG A 191 -5.67 8.28 -11.23
CA ARG A 191 -6.89 9.02 -10.92
C ARG A 191 -6.59 10.51 -10.77
N ALA A 192 -7.63 11.34 -10.94
CA ALA A 192 -7.58 12.71 -10.49
C ALA A 192 -7.46 12.73 -8.96
N GLN A 193 -6.68 13.64 -8.41
CA GLN A 193 -6.49 13.77 -6.98
C GLN A 193 -6.50 15.25 -6.61
N HIS A 194 -7.56 15.67 -5.94
CA HIS A 194 -7.84 17.07 -5.67
C HIS A 194 -7.88 17.90 -6.97
N GLU A 195 -8.09 19.20 -6.86
CA GLU A 195 -8.13 20.10 -8.03
C GLU A 195 -6.77 20.26 -8.74
N VAL A 196 -5.68 19.73 -8.15
CA VAL A 196 -4.30 20.00 -8.58
C VAL A 196 -3.70 18.92 -9.48
N LEU A 197 -4.17 17.66 -9.39
CA LEU A 197 -3.63 16.54 -10.15
C LEU A 197 -4.69 15.93 -11.06
N PRO A 198 -4.62 16.15 -12.39
CA PRO A 198 -5.60 15.57 -13.30
C PRO A 198 -5.46 14.06 -13.42
N ARG A 199 -6.52 13.42 -13.90
CA ARG A 199 -6.52 12.00 -14.30
C ARG A 199 -5.54 11.82 -15.46
N ASP A 200 -4.62 10.87 -15.33
CA ASP A 200 -3.66 10.55 -16.39
C ASP A 200 -3.28 9.05 -16.38
N GLN A 201 -3.75 8.33 -17.40
CA GLN A 201 -3.45 6.90 -17.59
C GLN A 201 -2.01 6.64 -18.05
N LYS A 202 -1.35 7.64 -18.65
CA LYS A 202 0.04 7.49 -19.12
C LYS A 202 1.04 7.41 -17.97
N ILE A 203 0.69 7.87 -16.76
CA ILE A 203 1.51 7.68 -15.55
C ILE A 203 1.83 6.20 -15.33
N MET A 204 0.80 5.34 -15.22
CA MET A 204 0.99 3.90 -15.04
C MET A 204 1.69 3.26 -16.24
N ARG A 205 1.31 3.62 -17.47
CA ARG A 205 1.96 3.08 -18.68
C ARG A 205 3.46 3.39 -18.72
N THR A 206 3.85 4.59 -18.31
CA THR A 206 5.25 5.01 -18.26
C THR A 206 6.00 4.13 -17.27
N MET A 207 5.51 4.00 -16.02
CA MET A 207 6.15 3.13 -15.03
C MET A 207 6.21 1.67 -15.47
N THR A 208 5.17 1.15 -16.13
CA THR A 208 5.19 -0.21 -16.68
C THR A 208 6.26 -0.40 -17.75
N ASN A 209 6.52 0.63 -18.56
CA ASN A 209 7.51 0.54 -19.63
C ASN A 209 8.95 0.70 -19.15
N VAL A 210 9.18 1.54 -18.13
CA VAL A 210 10.55 1.97 -17.78
C VAL A 210 10.94 1.68 -16.33
N ARG A 211 10.01 1.25 -15.47
CA ARG A 211 10.26 1.10 -14.03
C ARG A 211 9.55 -0.09 -13.40
N MET A 212 9.76 -1.26 -14.01
CA MET A 212 9.40 -2.55 -13.40
C MET A 212 10.45 -2.95 -12.36
N ARG A 213 10.01 -3.40 -11.19
CA ARG A 213 10.88 -3.94 -10.13
C ARG A 213 10.30 -5.23 -9.62
N ASP A 214 11.16 -6.15 -9.22
CA ASP A 214 10.74 -7.33 -8.48
C ASP A 214 10.29 -6.90 -7.09
N VAL A 215 9.04 -7.24 -6.75
CA VAL A 215 8.43 -6.92 -5.49
C VAL A 215 8.18 -8.25 -4.77
N PRO A 216 8.81 -8.49 -3.60
CA PRO A 216 8.63 -9.73 -2.85
C PRO A 216 7.15 -10.13 -2.74
N VAL A 217 6.83 -11.40 -3.05
CA VAL A 217 5.46 -11.96 -3.10
C VAL A 217 4.62 -11.51 -4.33
N PHE A 218 4.87 -10.34 -4.90
CA PHE A 218 4.04 -9.78 -5.98
C PHE A 218 4.64 -9.92 -7.40
N GLY A 219 5.92 -10.32 -7.49
CA GLY A 219 6.68 -10.42 -8.74
C GLY A 219 6.99 -9.06 -9.35
N GLU A 220 7.27 -9.03 -10.66
CA GLU A 220 7.57 -7.78 -11.37
C GLU A 220 6.36 -6.84 -11.41
N ARG A 221 6.52 -5.64 -10.83
CA ARG A 221 5.48 -4.60 -10.80
C ARG A 221 6.05 -3.23 -11.13
N PRO A 222 5.24 -2.35 -11.78
CA PRO A 222 5.60 -0.95 -11.93
C PRO A 222 5.73 -0.35 -10.53
N SER A 223 6.90 0.17 -10.20
CA SER A 223 7.21 0.63 -8.84
C SER A 223 7.76 2.04 -8.86
N VAL A 224 7.40 2.83 -7.85
CA VAL A 224 7.94 4.16 -7.52
C VAL A 224 8.04 4.16 -6.01
N GLY A 225 9.08 4.71 -5.39
CA GLY A 225 9.21 4.65 -3.94
C GLY A 225 9.49 3.25 -3.37
N VAL A 226 9.72 3.23 -2.06
CA VAL A 226 9.99 2.05 -1.24
C VAL A 226 9.18 2.10 0.05
N TYR A 227 8.84 0.91 0.53
CA TYR A 227 8.28 0.71 1.85
C TYR A 227 9.40 0.45 2.86
N ALA A 228 9.25 1.06 4.04
CA ALA A 228 10.20 0.92 5.12
C ALA A 228 9.51 0.57 6.44
N ASP A 229 10.17 -0.28 7.21
CA ASP A 229 9.82 -0.61 8.59
C ASP A 229 10.52 0.35 9.56
N VAL A 230 9.92 0.58 10.72
CA VAL A 230 10.51 1.43 11.76
C VAL A 230 11.42 0.58 12.63
N VAL A 231 12.73 0.85 12.57
CA VAL A 231 13.73 0.22 13.45
C VAL A 231 13.86 1.02 14.74
N GLN A 232 13.84 2.36 14.61
CA GLN A 232 13.89 3.28 15.74
C GLN A 232 12.88 4.42 15.50
N PRO A 233 11.93 4.64 16.44
CA PRO A 233 11.08 5.82 16.47
C PRO A 233 11.91 7.11 16.57
N GLY A 234 11.36 8.21 16.06
CA GLY A 234 12.05 9.49 16.09
C GLY A 234 11.37 10.58 15.29
N VAL A 235 11.92 11.79 15.39
CA VAL A 235 11.41 12.97 14.68
C VAL A 235 12.15 13.13 13.36
N VAL A 236 11.39 13.38 12.29
CA VAL A 236 11.89 13.64 10.94
C VAL A 236 11.45 15.05 10.50
N PRO A 237 12.36 16.03 10.35
CA PRO A 237 12.06 17.35 9.81
C PRO A 237 12.32 17.47 8.29
N THR A 238 11.68 18.44 7.61
CA THR A 238 11.93 18.78 6.18
C THR A 238 13.22 19.58 5.94
N ARG A 239 13.84 20.16 6.98
CA ARG A 239 14.93 21.13 6.82
C ARG A 239 16.28 20.47 6.54
N ASP A 240 16.60 20.26 5.25
CA ASP A 240 17.91 19.84 4.71
C ASP A 240 18.64 18.80 5.59
N PHE A 241 17.88 17.86 6.16
CA PHE A 241 18.45 16.89 7.09
C PHE A 241 19.16 15.81 6.27
N GLY A 242 20.44 15.63 6.53
CA GLY A 242 21.24 14.60 5.87
C GLY A 242 20.68 13.21 6.19
N VAL A 243 20.42 12.42 5.15
CA VAL A 243 20.11 11.01 5.27
C VAL A 243 21.44 10.27 5.37
N ALA A 244 21.72 9.70 6.55
CA ALA A 244 22.92 8.90 6.80
C ALA A 244 22.63 7.40 6.66
N GLY A 245 23.65 6.62 6.33
CA GLY A 245 23.54 5.15 6.16
C GLY A 245 23.35 4.68 4.72
N TYR A 246 23.16 5.60 3.76
CA TYR A 246 23.14 5.26 2.35
C TYR A 246 24.55 5.29 1.74
N ALA A 247 25.07 4.13 1.32
CA ALA A 247 26.35 4.04 0.63
C ALA A 247 26.22 4.65 -0.79
N GLY A 248 26.46 5.96 -0.91
CA GLY A 248 26.63 6.63 -2.20
C GLY A 248 27.80 6.02 -2.98
N ARG A 249 27.60 5.76 -4.27
CA ARG A 249 28.64 5.23 -5.16
C ARG A 249 29.62 6.34 -5.53
N ASP A 250 30.67 6.52 -4.75
CA ASP A 250 31.88 7.19 -5.21
C ASP A 250 33.06 6.19 -5.20
N GLU A 251 33.50 5.82 -6.42
CA GLU A 251 34.80 5.28 -6.87
C GLU A 251 35.54 4.15 -6.11
N VAL A 252 34.98 3.51 -5.07
CA VAL A 252 35.62 2.39 -4.34
C VAL A 252 34.91 1.05 -4.56
N HIS A 253 34.34 0.82 -5.74
CA HIS A 253 33.79 -0.48 -6.14
C HIS A 253 34.73 -1.23 -7.09
N ARG A 254 35.91 -1.56 -6.57
CA ARG A 254 36.64 -2.75 -7.03
C ARG A 254 37.04 -3.70 -5.90
N ASN A 255 37.08 -3.29 -4.63
CA ASN A 255 37.61 -4.15 -3.55
C ASN A 255 37.04 -3.86 -2.14
N ARG A 256 35.71 -3.87 -1.93
CA ARG A 256 35.14 -4.07 -0.58
C ARG A 256 33.91 -4.98 -0.61
N PRO A 257 33.86 -6.02 0.25
CA PRO A 257 32.78 -7.01 0.26
C PRO A 257 31.50 -6.47 0.89
N GLU A 258 30.37 -7.08 0.52
CA GLU A 258 28.94 -6.87 0.85
C GLU A 258 28.55 -6.75 2.35
N ALA A 259 29.50 -6.47 3.24
CA ALA A 259 29.39 -6.66 4.67
C ALA A 259 28.70 -5.51 5.44
N VAL A 260 28.54 -4.32 4.86
CA VAL A 260 27.95 -3.17 5.58
C VAL A 260 26.42 -3.23 5.60
N CYS A 261 25.78 -3.70 4.53
CA CYS A 261 24.32 -3.93 4.50
C CYS A 261 23.90 -5.22 5.24
N ASN A 262 24.81 -6.17 5.45
CA ASN A 262 24.48 -7.50 5.99
C ASN A 262 24.64 -7.67 7.51
N ALA A 263 25.19 -6.70 8.23
CA ALA A 263 25.50 -6.88 9.65
C ALA A 263 24.26 -6.94 10.57
N HIS A 264 23.12 -6.38 10.15
CA HIS A 264 21.88 -6.36 10.94
C HIS A 264 20.87 -7.48 10.59
N ASN A 265 21.17 -8.30 9.57
CA ASN A 265 20.27 -9.33 9.02
C ASN A 265 20.03 -10.54 9.94
N ARG A 266 20.63 -10.58 11.15
CA ARG A 266 20.46 -11.66 12.13
C ARG A 266 19.32 -11.45 13.14
N HIS A 267 18.79 -10.23 13.29
CA HIS A 267 17.74 -9.96 14.27
C HIS A 267 16.32 -10.06 13.67
N VAL A 268 16.13 -9.63 12.42
CA VAL A 268 14.82 -9.57 11.75
C VAL A 268 14.29 -10.96 11.35
N ARG A 269 15.17 -11.93 11.04
CA ARG A 269 14.76 -13.33 10.78
C ARG A 269 14.08 -14.00 11.99
N ARG A 270 14.25 -13.47 13.20
CA ARG A 270 13.72 -14.06 14.43
C ARG A 270 12.26 -13.70 14.70
N ILE A 271 11.75 -12.62 14.09
CA ILE A 271 10.34 -12.20 14.24
C ILE A 271 9.42 -12.99 13.30
N TRP A 272 9.94 -13.46 12.16
CA TRP A 272 9.21 -14.33 11.22
C TRP A 272 9.41 -15.84 11.45
N SER A 273 10.19 -16.23 12.47
CA SER A 273 10.52 -17.63 12.78
C SER A 273 10.17 -18.00 14.22
N PHE A 274 8.88 -18.04 14.56
CA PHE A 274 8.39 -18.76 15.73
C PHE A 274 7.61 -20.00 15.29
N PRO A 275 8.25 -21.19 15.21
CA PRO A 275 7.53 -22.45 15.21
C PRO A 275 7.33 -22.88 16.67
N GLY A 276 6.14 -22.67 17.21
CA GLY A 276 5.72 -23.29 18.47
C GLY A 276 5.59 -24.81 18.26
N ALA A 277 6.45 -25.56 18.92
CA ALA A 277 6.65 -26.99 18.78
C ALA A 277 5.46 -27.84 19.29
N CYS A 278 5.19 -28.95 18.59
CA CYS A 278 4.83 -30.23 19.21
C CYS A 278 5.15 -31.36 18.22
N ALA A 279 6.30 -31.99 18.40
CA ALA A 279 6.64 -33.25 17.77
C ALA A 279 5.84 -34.38 18.43
N VAL A 280 4.98 -35.05 17.67
CA VAL A 280 4.48 -36.38 18.01
C VAL A 280 4.75 -37.26 16.80
N ALA A 281 5.69 -38.18 16.96
CA ALA A 281 5.96 -39.24 16.00
C ALA A 281 4.78 -40.22 16.01
N LEU A 282 4.13 -40.40 14.86
CA LEU A 282 3.27 -41.56 14.61
C LEU A 282 3.58 -42.15 13.24
N LEU A 283 4.15 -43.36 13.30
CA LEU A 283 4.28 -44.32 12.21
C LEU A 283 2.90 -44.60 11.60
N PHE A 284 2.71 -44.39 10.30
CA PHE A 284 1.71 -45.14 9.54
C PHE A 284 2.19 -45.40 8.12
N THR A 285 2.34 -46.69 7.84
CA THR A 285 2.60 -47.34 6.57
C THR A 285 1.40 -47.25 5.63
N GLY A 286 1.66 -46.89 4.37
CA GLY A 286 0.95 -47.36 3.18
C GLY A 286 -0.49 -46.85 2.97
N LEU A 287 -0.65 -45.82 2.12
CA LEU A 287 -1.83 -45.59 1.29
C LEU A 287 -1.40 -44.78 0.05
N THR A 288 -1.87 -45.20 -1.12
CA THR A 288 -1.55 -44.64 -2.45
C THR A 288 -2.08 -43.21 -2.61
N PRO A 289 -1.35 -42.29 -3.26
CA PRO A 289 -1.89 -40.96 -3.57
C PRO A 289 -2.88 -41.06 -4.73
N VAL A 290 -4.15 -40.75 -4.45
CA VAL A 290 -5.11 -40.32 -5.47
C VAL A 290 -4.73 -38.88 -5.86
N VAL A 291 -4.26 -38.70 -7.09
CA VAL A 291 -3.98 -37.38 -7.67
C VAL A 291 -5.32 -36.74 -8.05
N PRO A 292 -5.69 -35.55 -7.53
CA PRO A 292 -6.82 -34.82 -8.08
C PRO A 292 -6.44 -34.23 -9.45
N ALA A 293 -7.23 -34.57 -10.47
CA ALA A 293 -7.08 -34.05 -11.82
C ALA A 293 -7.35 -32.54 -11.85
N ALA A 294 -6.39 -31.77 -12.36
CA ALA A 294 -6.60 -30.37 -12.72
C ALA A 294 -7.55 -30.28 -13.92
N GLN A 295 -8.69 -29.63 -13.76
CA GLN A 295 -9.59 -29.28 -14.86
C GLN A 295 -9.05 -28.03 -15.56
N ALA A 296 -8.40 -28.20 -16.72
CA ALA A 296 -8.05 -27.11 -17.60
C ALA A 296 -9.26 -26.79 -18.50
N THR A 297 -9.80 -25.57 -18.41
CA THR A 297 -10.78 -25.08 -19.39
C THR A 297 -10.02 -24.49 -20.58
N VAL A 298 -10.05 -25.17 -21.72
CA VAL A 298 -9.50 -24.68 -22.99
C VAL A 298 -10.61 -23.92 -23.71
N CYS A 299 -10.44 -22.61 -23.90
CA CYS A 299 -11.29 -21.84 -24.82
C CYS A 299 -10.59 -21.70 -26.16
N GLY A 300 -11.17 -22.30 -27.21
CA GLY A 300 -10.81 -22.03 -28.61
C GLY A 300 -11.94 -21.27 -29.31
N SER A 301 -11.58 -20.26 -30.11
CA SER A 301 -12.48 -19.72 -31.13
C SER A 301 -11.68 -19.38 -32.38
N VAL A 302 -12.10 -19.94 -33.52
CA VAL A 302 -11.61 -19.63 -34.85
C VAL A 302 -12.53 -18.55 -35.43
N GLY A 303 -11.94 -17.40 -35.80
CA GLY A 303 -12.62 -16.40 -36.65
C GLY A 303 -13.70 -15.57 -35.96
N GLY A 304 -13.32 -14.67 -35.05
CA GLY A 304 -14.22 -13.68 -34.47
C GLY A 304 -13.46 -12.59 -33.74
N ARG A 305 -13.95 -11.34 -33.81
CA ARG A 305 -13.36 -10.17 -33.15
C ARG A 305 -13.17 -10.42 -31.65
N PHE A 306 -11.94 -10.35 -31.15
CA PHE A 306 -11.66 -10.44 -29.72
C PHE A 306 -11.81 -9.07 -29.04
N VAL A 307 -12.60 -9.04 -27.96
CA VAL A 307 -12.65 -7.92 -27.01
C VAL A 307 -11.65 -8.23 -25.91
N ASP A 308 -10.56 -7.47 -25.87
CA ASP A 308 -9.59 -7.50 -24.76
C ASP A 308 -10.19 -6.74 -23.56
N VAL A 309 -10.78 -7.47 -22.62
CA VAL A 309 -11.03 -6.92 -21.28
C VAL A 309 -9.75 -7.08 -20.50
N SER A 310 -8.82 -6.14 -20.66
CA SER A 310 -7.71 -5.98 -19.72
C SER A 310 -8.31 -5.52 -18.39
N GLY A 311 -8.80 -6.47 -17.61
CA GLY A 311 -9.21 -6.26 -16.23
C GLY A 311 -8.06 -5.60 -15.50
N CYS A 312 -8.32 -4.42 -14.94
CA CYS A 312 -7.36 -3.63 -14.17
C CYS A 312 -6.67 -4.55 -13.16
N SER A 313 -5.40 -4.86 -13.39
CA SER A 313 -4.61 -5.71 -12.50
C SER A 313 -4.45 -4.98 -11.18
N ASP A 314 -5.28 -5.33 -10.20
CA ASP A 314 -5.09 -4.90 -8.82
C ASP A 314 -4.19 -5.93 -8.12
N PRO A 315 -2.93 -5.58 -7.83
CA PRO A 315 -2.03 -6.49 -7.12
C PRO A 315 -2.51 -6.79 -5.69
N PHE A 316 -3.48 -6.03 -5.15
CA PHE A 316 -4.05 -6.23 -3.80
C PHE A 316 -5.48 -6.77 -3.82
N ALA A 317 -5.98 -7.29 -4.94
CA ALA A 317 -7.35 -7.80 -5.03
C ALA A 317 -7.62 -8.87 -3.95
N TYR A 318 -6.64 -9.75 -3.71
CA TYR A 318 -6.74 -10.84 -2.74
C TYR A 318 -6.88 -10.38 -1.28
N LEU A 319 -6.41 -9.17 -0.93
CA LEU A 319 -6.59 -8.62 0.42
C LEU A 319 -8.03 -8.16 0.65
N ASN A 320 -8.77 -7.81 -0.42
CA ASN A 320 -10.16 -7.38 -0.30
C ASN A 320 -11.13 -8.58 -0.15
N ASP A 321 -10.77 -9.75 -0.69
CA ASP A 321 -11.60 -10.96 -0.64
C ASP A 321 -11.43 -11.76 0.67
N ALA A 322 -10.42 -11.44 1.48
CA ALA A 322 -10.17 -12.07 2.79
C ALA A 322 -11.14 -11.64 3.90
N LEU A 323 -12.11 -10.77 3.60
CA LEU A 323 -13.15 -10.32 4.53
C LEU A 323 -14.53 -10.66 3.96
N THR A 324 -14.86 -11.94 3.91
CA THR A 324 -16.27 -12.32 3.84
C THR A 324 -16.94 -11.82 5.13
N PRO A 325 -18.05 -11.06 5.07
CA PRO A 325 -18.74 -10.65 6.27
C PRO A 325 -19.19 -11.91 7.04
N PRO A 326 -19.05 -11.95 8.37
CA PRO A 326 -19.48 -13.10 9.15
C PRO A 326 -20.99 -13.33 8.91
N PRO A 327 -21.45 -14.59 8.84
CA PRO A 327 -22.86 -14.87 8.74
C PRO A 327 -23.61 -14.25 9.93
N PRO A 328 -24.87 -13.83 9.74
CA PRO A 328 -25.67 -13.27 10.82
C PRO A 328 -25.75 -14.24 12.01
N PRO A 329 -25.75 -13.75 13.26
CA PRO A 329 -25.80 -14.61 14.43
C PRO A 329 -27.07 -15.47 14.44
N PRO A 330 -26.97 -16.76 14.84
CA PRO A 330 -28.15 -17.61 14.92
C PRO A 330 -29.14 -17.09 15.98
N PRO A 331 -30.44 -17.37 15.82
CA PRO A 331 -31.43 -17.01 16.83
C PRO A 331 -31.09 -17.65 18.18
N PRO A 332 -31.46 -17.01 19.31
CA PRO A 332 -31.18 -17.53 20.64
C PRO A 332 -31.85 -18.90 20.84
N PRO A 333 -31.17 -19.85 21.50
CA PRO A 333 -31.73 -21.18 21.73
C PRO A 333 -32.94 -21.11 22.67
N PRO A 334 -33.91 -22.04 22.54
CA PRO A 334 -35.00 -22.18 23.51
C PRO A 334 -34.45 -22.35 24.93
N SER A 335 -35.12 -21.75 25.92
CA SER A 335 -34.71 -21.87 27.32
C SER A 335 -34.63 -23.34 27.76
N GLY A 336 -33.44 -23.80 28.15
CA GLY A 336 -33.20 -25.17 28.61
C GLY A 336 -32.39 -26.06 27.66
N ALA A 337 -31.89 -25.55 26.54
CA ALA A 337 -30.98 -26.31 25.67
C ALA A 337 -29.59 -26.53 26.33
N PRO A 338 -29.02 -27.75 26.30
CA PRO A 338 -27.65 -28.00 26.75
C PRO A 338 -26.64 -27.24 25.87
N PRO A 339 -25.46 -26.87 26.41
CA PRO A 339 -24.45 -26.15 25.64
C PRO A 339 -23.94 -26.97 24.45
N PRO A 340 -23.70 -26.34 23.28
CA PRO A 340 -23.23 -27.06 22.10
C PRO A 340 -21.79 -27.57 22.29
N PRO A 341 -21.41 -28.68 21.65
CA PRO A 341 -20.04 -29.19 21.66
C PRO A 341 -19.07 -28.20 20.98
N PRO A 342 -17.79 -28.21 21.37
CA PRO A 342 -16.78 -27.34 20.75
C PRO A 342 -16.65 -27.64 19.24
N PRO A 343 -16.46 -26.61 18.40
CA PRO A 343 -16.31 -26.81 16.96
C PRO A 343 -15.01 -27.56 16.65
N THR A 344 -15.07 -28.42 15.63
CA THR A 344 -13.88 -29.07 15.07
C THR A 344 -12.99 -28.03 14.37
N PRO A 345 -11.66 -28.22 14.37
CA PRO A 345 -10.77 -27.33 13.61
C PRO A 345 -11.13 -27.34 12.13
N ALA A 346 -11.53 -26.19 11.60
CA ALA A 346 -11.78 -26.04 10.17
C ALA A 346 -10.44 -26.05 9.43
N TYR A 347 -10.23 -27.08 8.59
CA TYR A 347 -9.12 -27.10 7.64
C TYR A 347 -9.40 -26.07 6.54
N VAL A 348 -8.56 -25.02 6.47
CA VAL A 348 -8.56 -24.07 5.36
C VAL A 348 -7.49 -24.53 4.36
N PRO A 349 -7.86 -25.04 3.17
CA PRO A 349 -6.87 -25.38 2.16
C PRO A 349 -6.14 -24.12 1.67
N PRO A 350 -4.83 -24.21 1.35
CA PRO A 350 -4.11 -23.10 0.75
C PRO A 350 -4.74 -22.73 -0.60
N PRO A 351 -4.78 -21.42 -0.96
CA PRO A 351 -5.32 -21.00 -2.25
C PRO A 351 -4.50 -21.59 -3.39
N ALA A 352 -5.18 -22.14 -4.40
CA ALA A 352 -4.54 -22.68 -5.59
C ALA A 352 -3.84 -21.56 -6.38
N PRO A 353 -2.63 -21.79 -6.91
CA PRO A 353 -1.95 -20.81 -7.75
C PRO A 353 -2.67 -20.69 -9.10
N ASN A 354 -3.27 -19.53 -9.37
CA ASN A 354 -3.80 -19.21 -10.70
C ASN A 354 -2.63 -18.84 -11.61
N VAL A 355 -2.19 -19.77 -12.46
CA VAL A 355 -1.27 -19.49 -13.56
C VAL A 355 -2.09 -19.41 -14.85
N ASN A 356 -2.25 -18.20 -15.41
CA ASN A 356 -2.79 -18.01 -16.75
C ASN A 356 -1.65 -17.60 -17.69
N VAL A 357 -1.31 -18.46 -18.65
CA VAL A 357 -0.40 -18.14 -19.76
C VAL A 357 -1.24 -18.06 -21.03
N CYS A 358 -1.28 -16.89 -21.66
CA CYS A 358 -1.86 -16.72 -22.99
C CYS A 358 -0.81 -16.13 -23.93
N ALA A 359 -0.68 -16.70 -25.14
CA ALA A 359 0.21 -16.21 -26.18
C ALA A 359 -0.56 -15.84 -27.46
N ASN A 360 -0.05 -14.78 -28.12
CA ASN A 360 0.02 -14.51 -29.57
C ASN A 360 -0.82 -13.42 -30.30
N VAL A 361 -0.06 -12.68 -31.13
CA VAL A 361 -0.18 -11.98 -32.45
C VAL A 361 -1.55 -11.52 -32.99
N GLY A 362 -1.72 -10.20 -33.16
CA GLY A 362 -2.80 -9.56 -33.96
C GLY A 362 -3.00 -8.04 -33.73
N ARG A 363 -3.75 -7.35 -34.60
CA ARG A 363 -4.05 -5.89 -34.55
C ARG A 363 -5.21 -5.56 -33.57
N ARG A 364 -5.07 -4.50 -32.76
CA ARG A 364 -5.87 -4.17 -31.56
C ARG A 364 -6.83 -2.97 -31.77
N ILE A 365 -8.07 -3.05 -31.29
CA ILE A 365 -8.94 -1.89 -30.95
C ILE A 365 -9.28 -2.00 -29.46
N SER A 366 -9.15 -0.89 -28.71
CA SER A 366 -9.35 -0.84 -27.25
C SER A 366 -10.61 -0.05 -26.90
N VAL A 367 -11.49 -0.65 -26.09
CA VAL A 367 -12.60 0.04 -25.43
C VAL A 367 -12.51 -0.28 -23.94
N SER A 368 -12.35 0.74 -23.09
CA SER A 368 -12.25 0.58 -21.64
C SER A 368 -13.45 1.22 -20.94
N GLY A 369 -14.19 0.41 -20.17
CA GLY A 369 -15.21 0.85 -19.23
C GLY A 369 -15.04 0.08 -17.92
N CYS A 370 -15.09 0.77 -16.79
CA CYS A 370 -15.08 0.18 -15.44
C CYS A 370 -16.51 0.12 -14.91
N ILE A 371 -16.89 -0.98 -14.26
CA ILE A 371 -18.01 -0.99 -13.29
C ILE A 371 -17.39 -0.98 -11.89
#